data_AF-A0A529WYI6-F1
#
_entry.id   AF-A0A529WYI6-F1
#
_cell.length_a   1.000
_cell.length_b   1.000
_cell.length_c   1.000
_cell.angle_alpha   90.00
_cell.angle_beta   90.00
_cell.angle_gamma   90.00
#
_symmetry.space_group_name_H-M   'P 1'
#
loop_
_entity.id
_entity.type
_entity.pdbx_description
1 polymer ?
#
loop_
_entity_poly.entity_id
_entity_poly.type
_entity_poly.pdbx_seq_one_letter_code
_entity_poly.pdbx_strand_id
1 'polypeptide(L)'
;MSTAADDKREFELLFQQSGLEQKQLAGLLGKTSVQVNRWLTDRVDSGAPPFYAINFLRAYLMLPASARAHLPARVITYAKKAA
;
A
#
# COMPACT_ATOMS: atom_id res chain seq x y z
N MET A 1 3.49 -14.96 17.36
CA MET A 1 2.71 -14.78 16.12
C MET A 1 2.37 -13.30 16.02
N SER A 2 2.58 -12.66 14.87
CA SER A 2 2.18 -11.25 14.66
C SER A 2 0.66 -11.15 14.72
N THR A 3 0.12 -10.16 15.42
CA THR A 3 -1.33 -9.91 15.44
C THR A 3 -1.73 -8.98 14.29
N ALA A 4 -3.03 -8.95 13.95
CA ALA A 4 -3.54 -8.00 12.96
C ALA A 4 -3.26 -6.52 13.32
N ALA A 5 -3.16 -6.21 14.61
CA ALA A 5 -2.81 -4.88 15.10
C ALA A 5 -1.32 -4.57 14.88
N ASP A 6 -0.44 -5.55 15.10
CA ASP A 6 0.99 -5.43 14.85
C ASP A 6 1.27 -5.20 13.35
N ASP A 7 0.62 -5.98 12.49
CA ASP A 7 0.75 -5.89 11.03
C ASP A 7 0.29 -4.52 10.50
N LYS A 8 -0.78 -3.97 11.08
CA LYS A 8 -1.28 -2.63 10.74
C LYS A 8 -0.30 -1.54 11.15
N ARG A 9 0.18 -1.59 12.40
CA ARG A 9 1.18 -0.64 12.90
C ARG A 9 2.47 -0.69 12.08
N GLU A 10 2.93 -1.88 11.75
CA GLU A 10 4.11 -2.04 10.90
C GLU A 10 3.89 -1.44 9.52
N PHE A 11 2.76 -1.73 8.89
CA PHE A 11 2.41 -1.18 7.58
C PHE A 11 2.41 0.35 7.59
N GLU A 12 1.80 0.97 8.60
CA GLU A 12 1.76 2.43 8.77
C GLU A 12 3.17 3.02 8.88
N LEU A 13 4.04 2.43 9.70
CA LEU A 13 5.43 2.88 9.86
C LEU A 13 6.23 2.76 8.57
N LEU A 14 6.14 1.61 7.90
CA LEU A 14 6.83 1.38 6.62
C LEU A 14 6.31 2.33 5.52
N PHE A 15 5.00 2.59 5.52
CA PHE A 15 4.40 3.52 4.56
C PHE A 15 4.90 4.94 4.78
N GLN A 16 4.93 5.43 6.03
CA GLN A 16 5.50 6.73 6.36
C GLN A 16 6.97 6.84 5.96
N GLN A 17 7.78 5.83 6.24
CA GLN A 17 9.21 5.79 5.86
C GLN A 17 9.43 5.77 4.35
N SER A 18 8.50 5.17 3.60
CA SER A 18 8.63 5.05 2.15
C SER A 18 8.56 6.39 1.41
N GLY A 19 7.94 7.40 2.02
CA GLY A 19 7.65 8.69 1.38
C GLY A 19 6.65 8.59 0.21
N LEU A 20 6.00 7.44 0.03
CA LEU A 20 5.01 7.24 -1.03
C LEU A 20 3.69 7.93 -0.68
N GLU A 21 3.05 8.50 -1.68
CA GLU A 21 1.64 8.85 -1.60
C GLU A 21 0.76 7.60 -1.69
N GLN A 22 -0.44 7.65 -1.11
CA GLN A 22 -1.40 6.54 -1.15
C GLN A 22 -1.71 6.08 -2.59
N LYS A 23 -1.83 7.04 -3.52
CA LYS A 23 -2.08 6.76 -4.94
C LYS A 23 -0.91 6.03 -5.60
N GLN A 24 0.32 6.38 -5.23
CA GLN A 24 1.53 5.73 -5.75
C GLN A 24 1.63 4.30 -5.24
N LEU A 25 1.46 4.07 -3.93
CA LEU A 25 1.47 2.73 -3.36
C LEU A 25 0.37 1.85 -3.97
N ALA A 26 -0.84 2.40 -4.14
CA ALA A 26 -1.94 1.72 -4.80
C ALA A 26 -1.54 1.26 -6.22
N GLY A 27 -0.91 2.13 -7.00
CA GLY A 27 -0.45 1.79 -8.34
C GLY A 27 0.62 0.69 -8.36
N LEU A 28 1.58 0.75 -7.44
CA LEU A 28 2.64 -0.24 -7.31
C LEU A 28 2.11 -1.63 -6.89
N LEU A 29 1.09 -1.66 -6.04
CA LEU A 29 0.47 -2.90 -5.58
C LEU A 29 -0.62 -3.44 -6.53
N GLY A 30 -0.97 -2.69 -7.58
CA GLY A 30 -2.12 -3.02 -8.42
C GLY A 30 -3.42 -3.05 -7.60
N LYS A 31 -3.61 -2.04 -6.74
CA LYS A 31 -4.80 -1.83 -5.91
C LYS A 31 -5.37 -0.45 -6.15
N THR A 32 -6.55 -0.21 -5.57
CA THR A 32 -7.14 1.12 -5.53
C THR A 32 -6.64 1.92 -4.34
N SER A 33 -6.64 3.25 -4.47
CA SER A 33 -6.35 4.14 -3.34
C SER A 33 -7.30 3.89 -2.16
N VAL A 34 -8.57 3.57 -2.43
CA VAL A 34 -9.57 3.23 -1.40
C VAL A 34 -9.18 1.97 -0.62
N GLN A 35 -8.67 0.93 -1.30
CA GLN A 35 -8.20 -0.28 -0.62
C GLN A 35 -6.99 0.01 0.28
N VAL A 36 -6.03 0.79 -0.21
CA VAL A 36 -4.87 1.22 0.59
C VAL A 36 -5.32 2.11 1.76
N ASN A 37 -6.32 2.97 1.55
CA ASN A 37 -6.88 3.82 2.60
C ASN A 37 -7.45 3.01 3.76
N ARG A 38 -8.17 1.93 3.46
CA ARG A 38 -8.72 1.05 4.51
C ARG A 38 -7.61 0.54 5.41
N TRP A 39 -6.45 0.17 4.87
CA TRP A 39 -5.34 -0.34 5.67
C TRP A 39 -4.70 0.71 6.59
N LEU A 40 -4.87 2.00 6.27
CA LEU A 40 -4.33 3.14 7.01
C LEU A 40 -5.35 3.78 7.97
N THR A 41 -6.63 3.39 7.91
CA THR A 41 -7.68 3.98 8.73
C THR A 41 -8.03 3.11 9.92
N ASP A 42 -8.36 3.73 11.05
CA ASP A 42 -8.76 3.03 12.28
C ASP A 42 -10.25 2.72 12.37
N ARG A 43 -10.86 2.34 11.24
CA ARG A 43 -12.27 1.93 11.24
C ARG A 43 -12.42 0.47 11.60
N VAL A 44 -13.52 0.14 12.28
CA VAL A 44 -13.87 -1.23 12.69
C VAL A 44 -14.02 -2.18 11.49
N ASP A 45 -14.40 -1.67 10.32
CA ASP A 45 -14.54 -2.40 9.05
C ASP A 45 -13.25 -2.42 8.20
N SER A 46 -12.19 -1.75 8.67
CA SER A 46 -10.90 -1.75 7.98
C SER A 46 -10.16 -3.05 8.25
N GLY A 47 -10.12 -3.92 7.24
CA GLY A 47 -9.31 -5.13 7.29
C GLY A 47 -7.82 -4.81 7.42
N ALA A 48 -7.07 -5.69 8.09
CA ALA A 48 -5.63 -5.58 8.21
C ALA A 48 -4.95 -5.53 6.82
N PRO A 49 -3.83 -4.82 6.67
CA PRO A 49 -3.04 -4.88 5.45
C PRO A 49 -2.61 -6.33 5.17
N PRO A 50 -2.74 -6.80 3.93
CA PRO A 50 -2.34 -8.15 3.60
C PRO A 50 -0.81 -8.28 3.64
N PHE A 51 -0.33 -9.48 4.01
CA PHE A 51 1.10 -9.79 4.15
C PHE A 51 1.98 -9.32 2.99
N TYR A 52 1.50 -9.44 1.74
CA TYR A 52 2.27 -9.01 0.57
C TYR A 52 2.48 -7.48 0.52
N ALA A 53 1.57 -6.67 1.07
CA ALA A 53 1.69 -5.22 1.06
C ALA A 53 2.77 -4.74 2.03
N ILE A 54 2.86 -5.38 3.20
CA ILE A 54 3.92 -5.13 4.19
C ILE A 54 5.28 -5.51 3.59
N ASN A 55 5.40 -6.73 3.05
CA ASN A 55 6.67 -7.17 2.46
C ASN A 55 7.08 -6.36 1.23
N PHE A 56 6.11 -5.87 0.44
CA PHE A 56 6.41 -4.94 -0.64
C PHE A 56 7.10 -3.68 -0.11
N LEU A 57 6.57 -3.07 0.96
CA LEU A 57 7.18 -1.87 1.55
C LEU A 57 8.56 -2.16 2.16
N ARG A 58 8.73 -3.30 2.84
CA ARG A 58 10.05 -3.75 3.33
C ARG A 58 11.06 -3.83 2.19
N ALA A 59 10.70 -4.49 1.09
CA ALA A 59 11.55 -4.62 -0.09
C ALA A 59 11.80 -3.26 -0.77
N TYR A 60 10.76 -2.42 -0.89
CA TYR A 60 10.84 -1.08 -1.47
C TYR A 60 11.87 -0.20 -0.74
N LEU A 61 11.88 -0.26 0.59
CA LEU A 61 12.82 0.48 1.43
C LEU A 61 14.27 -0.03 1.32
N MET A 62 14.48 -1.29 0.93
CA MET A 62 15.80 -1.84 0.64
C MET A 62 16.36 -1.41 -0.73
N LEU A 63 15.50 -0.97 -1.65
CA LEU A 63 15.94 -0.52 -2.97
C LEU A 63 16.62 0.85 -2.89
N PRO A 64 17.65 1.11 -3.71
CA PRO A 64 18.20 2.46 -3.88
C PRO A 64 17.16 3.38 -4.53
N ALA A 65 17.29 4.69 -4.29
CA ALA A 65 16.34 5.69 -4.79
C ALA A 65 16.16 5.64 -6.31
N SER A 66 17.23 5.39 -7.07
CA SER A 66 17.19 5.22 -8.52
C SER A 66 16.31 4.05 -8.94
N ALA A 67 16.41 2.89 -8.28
CA ALA A 67 15.59 1.73 -8.59
C ALA A 67 14.10 1.96 -8.28
N ARG A 68 13.80 2.69 -7.19
CA ARG A 68 12.41 3.03 -6.82
C ARG A 68 11.71 3.86 -7.90
N ALA A 69 12.42 4.79 -8.53
CA ALA A 69 11.88 5.68 -9.57
C ALA A 69 11.43 4.94 -10.84
N HIS A 70 11.97 3.74 -11.09
CA HIS A 70 11.68 2.95 -12.29
C HIS A 70 10.68 1.81 -12.06
N LEU A 71 10.09 1.73 -10.87
CA LEU A 71 9.12 0.68 -10.60
C LEU A 71 7.85 0.88 -11.44
N PRO A 72 7.34 -0.18 -12.10
CA PRO A 72 6.16 -0.08 -12.92
C PRO A 72 4.91 0.08 -12.04
N ALA A 73 4.30 1.26 -12.07
CA ALA A 73 3.02 1.51 -11.42
C ALA A 73 1.86 1.17 -12.37
N ARG A 74 0.90 0.36 -11.90
CA ARG A 74 -0.32 0.05 -12.65
C ARG A 74 -1.40 1.09 -12.34
N VAL A 75 -1.93 1.73 -13.36
CA VAL A 75 -3.13 2.56 -13.21
C VAL A 75 -4.36 1.66 -13.34
N ILE A 76 -5.07 1.43 -12.23
CA ILE A 76 -6.37 0.76 -12.27
C ILE A 76 -7.43 1.81 -12.62
N THR A 77 -7.83 1.87 -13.89
CA THR A 77 -8.98 2.65 -14.33
C THR A 77 -10.23 1.78 -14.24
N TYR A 78 -11.27 2.29 -13.58
CA TYR A 78 -12.59 1.65 -13.63
C TYR A 78 -13.27 1.99 -14.95
N ALA A 79 -13.93 1.01 -15.56
CA ALA A 79 -14.86 1.27 -16.65
C ALA A 79 -15.98 2.20 -16.14
N LYS A 80 -16.16 3.33 -16.81
CA LYS A 80 -17.25 4.27 -16.53
C LYS A 80 -18.56 3.51 -16.68
N LYS A 81 -19.31 3.34 -15.59
CA LYS A 81 -20.65 2.74 -15.63
C LYS A 81 -21.50 3.60 -16.57
N ALA A 82 -22.00 3.03 -17.67
CA ALA A 82 -22.95 3.71 -18.55
C ALA A 82 -24.20 4.02 -17.71
N ALA A 83 -24.65 5.29 -17.78
CA ALA A 83 -25.78 5.82 -17.04
C ALA A 83 -27.12 5.28 -17.58
#